data_AF-A0A1H3UA26-F1
#
_entry.id   AF-A0A1H3UA26-F1
#
_cell.length_a   1.000
_cell.length_b   1.000
_cell.length_c   1.000
_cell.angle_alpha   90.00
_cell.angle_beta   90.00
_cell.angle_gamma   90.00
#
_symmetry.space_group_name_H-M   'P 1'
#
loop_
_entity.id
_entity.type
_entity.pdbx_description
1 polymer ?
#
loop_
_entity_poly.entity_id
_entity_poly.type
_entity_poly.pdbx_seq_one_letter_code
_entity_poly.pdbx_strand_id
1 'polypeptide(L)'
;MTNRLSALLLLALSAALVVGVSPPAYAHATVVSTDPAEGAVLATAPDQIRFTFDEAVRAVPDGMQVFDSQSKLVRATTTARGVELGVALPDGLRDGTTVITWRVVSEDGHPIGGALTFSVGVPTPHVAPPARIPDVPWPLTLARWLGYLGLLLTAGLVIFAAAFLPTGVGVDRRVAAVIRAAAAVTVVAWLAILPITATYLLGDGLSLLTQGSTWSALPLTEYAVTAVVISGSVLAVALLGRGRVAAMVAAVLAATAPALVGHTRAASPEALVIGADALHLLAGSVWLGGLVGLAVTLPRLAGRGAALTLARFSSAAAGVLAALVVTGALLGWRILGSWQGLVDTSYGRLLLAKIAVVLIAIAFAAWNRWSLLPRLTRATKRPSSRPVVRATAIEGAILVVALLITGFLVDTSPEGGAAPASASSVDTRTTKLGDIAVRATLAPLARGANTVTLRLSNAAGEPTDGIAPPVVRLSADQTTLGAVPLTQVSPGFYTAKVTLPVPGTWRMQVSLRVSEFTNPVSELEFTVAG
;
A
#
# COMPACT_ATOMS: atom_id res chain seq x y z
N MET A 1 20.28 -10.56 34.28
CA MET A 1 19.51 -11.70 33.75
C MET A 1 18.15 -11.27 33.20
N THR A 2 17.47 -10.30 33.81
CA THR A 2 16.19 -9.72 33.37
C THR A 2 16.12 -9.35 31.89
N ASN A 3 17.09 -8.59 31.35
CA ASN A 3 17.07 -8.17 29.94
C ASN A 3 17.20 -9.29 28.91
N ARG A 4 17.81 -10.44 29.26
CA ARG A 4 17.92 -11.60 28.35
C ARG A 4 16.60 -12.37 28.29
N LEU A 5 15.94 -12.51 29.45
CA LEU A 5 14.59 -13.09 29.52
C LEU A 5 13.58 -12.22 28.75
N SER A 6 13.64 -10.89 28.91
CA SER A 6 12.76 -9.97 28.19
C SER A 6 12.95 -10.03 26.66
N ALA A 7 14.19 -10.15 26.18
CA ALA A 7 14.47 -10.30 24.75
C ALA A 7 13.94 -11.63 24.18
N LEU A 8 14.09 -12.73 24.93
CA LEU A 8 13.57 -14.05 24.54
C LEU A 8 12.03 -14.10 24.59
N LEU A 9 11.41 -13.47 25.59
CA LEU A 9 9.96 -13.33 25.69
C LEU A 9 9.39 -12.50 24.53
N LEU A 10 10.04 -11.39 24.16
CA LEU A 10 9.63 -10.57 23.02
C LEU A 10 9.74 -11.35 21.71
N LEU A 11 10.81 -12.13 21.50
CA LEU A 11 10.97 -13.03 20.36
C LEU A 11 9.85 -14.09 20.30
N ALA A 12 9.53 -14.70 21.44
CA ALA A 12 8.46 -15.69 21.55
C ALA A 12 7.07 -15.09 21.33
N LEU A 13 6.79 -13.90 21.86
CA LEU A 13 5.51 -13.20 21.67
C LEU A 13 5.33 -12.74 20.22
N SER A 14 6.42 -12.27 19.59
CA SER A 14 6.45 -11.90 18.16
C SER A 14 6.22 -13.13 17.28
N ALA A 15 6.82 -14.27 17.61
CA ALA A 15 6.59 -15.53 16.93
C ALA A 15 5.15 -16.03 17.10
N ALA A 16 4.56 -15.87 18.29
CA ALA A 16 3.17 -16.26 18.56
C ALA A 16 2.14 -15.40 17.80
N LEU A 17 2.42 -14.11 17.58
CA LEU A 17 1.54 -13.23 16.78
C LEU A 17 1.50 -13.63 15.29
N VAL A 18 2.54 -14.30 14.78
CA VAL A 18 2.67 -14.66 13.35
C VAL A 18 1.87 -15.92 12.96
N VAL A 19 1.34 -16.68 13.92
CA VAL A 19 0.72 -18.01 13.66
C VAL A 19 -0.75 -17.93 13.20
N GLY A 20 -1.38 -16.75 13.19
CA GLY A 20 -2.75 -16.61 12.67
C GLY A 20 -2.79 -16.54 11.13
N VAL A 21 -3.86 -17.03 10.51
CA VAL A 21 -4.12 -16.79 9.08
C VAL A 21 -4.91 -15.48 8.97
N SER A 22 -4.32 -14.43 8.39
CA SER A 22 -5.03 -13.20 8.03
C SER A 22 -5.42 -13.28 6.55
N PRO A 23 -6.63 -12.85 6.15
CA PRO A 23 -6.90 -12.54 4.76
C PRO A 23 -5.82 -11.55 4.27
N PRO A 24 -5.25 -11.74 3.06
CA PRO A 24 -4.30 -10.79 2.49
C PRO A 24 -4.98 -9.43 2.32
N ALA A 25 -4.24 -8.36 2.57
CA ALA A 25 -4.63 -7.02 2.17
C ALA A 25 -4.32 -6.88 0.68
N TYR A 26 -5.34 -6.68 -0.15
CA TYR A 26 -5.17 -6.45 -1.58
C TYR A 26 -4.49 -5.10 -1.77
N ALA A 27 -3.45 -5.08 -2.58
CA ALA A 27 -2.71 -3.88 -2.91
C ALA A 27 -2.57 -3.84 -4.43
N HIS A 28 -3.39 -2.97 -5.04
CA HIS A 28 -3.69 -2.79 -6.46
C HIS A 28 -4.93 -3.54 -6.93
N ALA A 29 -5.88 -2.75 -7.44
CA ALA A 29 -7.07 -3.24 -8.06
C ALA A 29 -6.71 -3.98 -9.34
N THR A 30 -7.25 -5.18 -9.49
CA THR A 30 -7.22 -5.92 -10.74
C THR A 30 -8.61 -5.87 -11.36
N VAL A 31 -8.67 -5.76 -12.69
CA VAL A 31 -9.96 -5.85 -13.39
C VAL A 31 -10.41 -7.30 -13.30
N VAL A 32 -11.55 -7.51 -12.65
CA VAL A 32 -12.19 -8.81 -12.47
C VAL A 32 -13.07 -9.14 -13.68
N SER A 33 -13.81 -8.15 -14.18
CA SER A 33 -14.69 -8.31 -15.35
C SER A 33 -14.95 -6.99 -16.05
N THR A 34 -15.25 -7.06 -17.35
CA THR A 34 -15.76 -5.93 -18.13
C THR A 34 -17.05 -6.30 -18.85
N ASP A 35 -17.91 -5.32 -19.04
CA ASP A 35 -19.12 -5.40 -19.88
C ASP A 35 -19.17 -4.15 -20.77
N PRO A 36 -18.89 -4.25 -22.08
CA PRO A 36 -18.61 -5.47 -22.85
C PRO A 36 -17.31 -6.18 -22.46
N ALA A 37 -17.24 -7.48 -22.74
CA ALA A 37 -16.01 -8.25 -22.56
C ALA A 37 -14.93 -7.81 -23.58
N GLU A 38 -13.66 -8.02 -23.24
CA GLU A 38 -12.55 -7.81 -24.18
C GLU A 38 -12.77 -8.61 -25.47
N GLY A 39 -12.62 -7.95 -26.61
CA GLY A 39 -12.83 -8.53 -27.94
C GLY A 39 -14.29 -8.82 -28.30
N ALA A 40 -15.26 -8.41 -27.47
CA ALA A 40 -16.68 -8.65 -27.75
C ALA A 40 -17.11 -7.98 -29.06
N VAL A 41 -17.94 -8.68 -29.85
CA VAL A 41 -18.57 -8.14 -31.05
C VAL A 41 -20.07 -8.01 -30.79
N LEU A 42 -20.55 -6.76 -30.75
CA LEU A 42 -21.92 -6.42 -30.40
C LEU A 42 -22.73 -6.09 -31.65
N ALA A 43 -24.00 -6.47 -31.68
CA ALA A 43 -24.90 -6.10 -32.77
C ALA A 43 -25.25 -4.61 -32.77
N THR A 44 -25.30 -4.00 -31.59
CA THR A 44 -25.63 -2.59 -31.38
C THR A 44 -24.65 -1.98 -30.37
N ALA A 45 -24.38 -0.68 -30.51
CA ALA A 45 -23.54 0.05 -29.55
C ALA A 45 -24.18 0.01 -28.15
N PRO A 46 -23.40 -0.22 -27.09
CA PRO A 46 -23.91 -0.19 -25.72
C PRO A 46 -23.97 1.26 -25.21
N ASP A 47 -24.95 1.56 -24.35
CA ASP A 47 -25.07 2.90 -23.73
C ASP A 47 -23.98 3.16 -22.68
N GLN A 48 -23.45 2.09 -22.08
CA GLN A 48 -22.42 2.16 -21.05
C GLN A 48 -21.47 0.97 -21.11
N ILE A 49 -20.23 1.22 -20.69
CA ILE A 49 -19.23 0.19 -20.38
C ILE A 49 -19.09 0.12 -18.86
N ARG A 50 -18.93 -1.09 -18.32
CA ARG A 50 -18.69 -1.31 -16.89
C ARG A 50 -17.43 -2.11 -16.69
N PHE A 51 -16.54 -1.61 -15.83
CA PHE A 51 -15.43 -2.36 -15.27
C PHE A 51 -15.77 -2.71 -13.82
N THR A 52 -15.42 -3.92 -13.42
CA THR A 52 -15.48 -4.34 -12.03
C THR A 52 -14.09 -4.75 -11.57
N PHE A 53 -13.69 -4.24 -10.41
CA PHE A 53 -12.41 -4.50 -9.78
C PHE A 53 -12.58 -5.39 -8.54
N ASP A 54 -11.49 -5.95 -8.03
CA ASP A 54 -11.46 -6.73 -6.78
C ASP A 54 -11.36 -5.86 -5.51
N GLU A 55 -10.96 -4.59 -5.66
CA GLU A 55 -11.04 -3.56 -4.62
C GLU A 55 -11.62 -2.25 -5.16
N ALA A 56 -11.88 -1.31 -4.26
CA ALA A 56 -12.44 -0.03 -4.64
C ALA A 56 -11.44 0.81 -5.44
N VAL A 57 -11.95 1.57 -6.41
CA VAL A 57 -11.14 2.43 -7.28
C VAL A 57 -11.71 3.84 -7.33
N ARG A 58 -10.82 4.81 -7.54
CA ARG A 58 -11.17 6.21 -7.78
C ARG A 58 -10.88 6.58 -9.23
N ALA A 59 -11.86 7.21 -9.87
CA ALA A 59 -11.65 7.81 -11.19
C ALA A 59 -10.69 9.00 -11.08
N VAL A 60 -9.80 9.13 -12.06
CA VAL A 60 -8.96 10.34 -12.22
C VAL A 60 -9.50 11.18 -13.38
N PRO A 61 -9.35 12.51 -13.31
CA PRO A 61 -9.64 13.39 -14.44
C PRO A 61 -8.96 12.89 -15.73
N ASP A 62 -9.73 12.83 -16.83
CA ASP A 62 -9.29 12.34 -18.14
C ASP A 62 -8.65 10.93 -18.15
N GLY A 63 -8.89 10.14 -17.09
CA GLY A 63 -8.39 8.77 -16.96
C GLY A 63 -9.06 7.78 -17.89
N MET A 64 -10.19 8.15 -18.51
CA MET A 64 -10.87 7.36 -19.52
C MET A 64 -10.84 8.04 -20.87
N GLN A 65 -10.32 7.36 -21.86
CA GLN A 65 -10.31 7.82 -23.23
C GLN A 65 -10.91 6.74 -24.12
N VAL A 66 -11.96 7.11 -24.86
CA VAL A 66 -12.65 6.21 -25.79
C VAL A 66 -12.29 6.63 -27.20
N PHE A 67 -11.81 5.69 -28.02
CA PHE A 67 -11.44 5.90 -29.40
C PHE A 67 -12.36 5.09 -30.30
N ASP A 68 -12.96 5.73 -31.29
CA ASP A 68 -13.80 5.06 -32.28
C ASP A 68 -12.97 4.27 -33.33
N SER A 69 -13.67 3.67 -34.30
CA SER A 69 -13.07 2.89 -35.40
C SER A 69 -12.15 3.69 -36.34
N GLN A 70 -12.12 5.02 -36.21
CA GLN A 70 -11.21 5.90 -36.94
C GLN A 70 -10.11 6.47 -36.03
N SER A 71 -9.93 5.92 -34.83
CA SER A 71 -9.01 6.43 -33.80
C SER A 71 -9.32 7.85 -33.33
N LYS A 72 -10.57 8.32 -33.49
CA LYS A 72 -10.99 9.64 -33.01
C LYS A 72 -11.45 9.53 -31.56
N LEU A 73 -11.00 10.46 -30.73
CA LEU A 73 -11.43 10.56 -29.34
C LEU A 73 -12.93 10.90 -29.26
N VAL A 74 -13.65 10.07 -28.53
CA VAL A 74 -15.08 10.20 -28.23
C VAL A 74 -15.21 10.66 -26.78
N ARG A 75 -16.04 11.67 -26.55
CA ARG A 75 -16.29 12.18 -25.20
C ARG A 75 -17.16 11.19 -24.44
N ALA A 76 -16.64 10.64 -23.35
CA ALA A 76 -17.34 9.75 -22.45
C ALA A 76 -17.40 10.35 -21.03
N THR A 77 -18.42 9.97 -20.26
CA THR A 77 -18.54 10.39 -18.86
C THR A 77 -18.25 9.20 -17.95
N THR A 78 -17.37 9.40 -16.96
CA THR A 78 -16.91 8.32 -16.08
C THR A 78 -17.46 8.50 -14.67
N THR A 79 -17.91 7.41 -14.07
CA THR A 79 -18.37 7.35 -12.68
C THR A 79 -17.73 6.15 -11.99
N ALA A 80 -17.10 6.37 -10.83
CA ALA A 80 -16.56 5.30 -10.00
C ALA A 80 -17.36 5.21 -8.70
N ARG A 81 -17.79 4.01 -8.31
CA ARG A 81 -18.49 3.73 -7.06
C ARG A 81 -18.03 2.40 -6.48
N GLY A 82 -17.25 2.46 -5.40
CA GLY A 82 -16.65 1.27 -4.80
C GLY A 82 -15.81 0.52 -5.83
N VAL A 83 -16.15 -0.74 -6.07
CA VAL A 83 -15.44 -1.64 -7.00
C VAL A 83 -15.90 -1.52 -8.46
N GLU A 84 -16.92 -0.71 -8.77
CA GLU A 84 -17.43 -0.53 -10.13
C GLU A 84 -17.00 0.82 -10.73
N LEU A 85 -16.62 0.79 -12.01
CA LEU A 85 -16.34 1.95 -12.84
C LEU A 85 -17.23 1.90 -14.08
N GLY A 86 -18.17 2.83 -14.17
CA GLY A 86 -19.07 2.99 -15.30
C GLY A 86 -18.60 4.10 -16.24
N VAL A 87 -18.64 3.83 -17.55
CA VAL A 87 -18.30 4.77 -18.62
C VAL A 87 -19.52 4.90 -19.53
N ALA A 88 -20.20 6.04 -19.47
CA ALA A 88 -21.32 6.34 -20.37
C ALA A 88 -20.79 6.75 -21.75
N LEU A 89 -21.24 6.03 -22.78
CA LEU A 89 -20.91 6.31 -24.17
C LEU A 89 -21.93 7.27 -24.78
N PRO A 90 -21.55 8.11 -25.75
CA PRO A 90 -22.50 8.96 -26.44
C PRO A 90 -23.34 8.16 -27.44
N ASP A 91 -24.56 8.65 -27.69
CA ASP A 91 -25.43 8.12 -28.74
C ASP A 91 -24.73 8.18 -30.11
N GLY A 92 -24.90 7.13 -30.92
CA GLY A 92 -24.38 7.08 -32.29
C GLY A 92 -22.88 6.73 -32.38
N LEU A 93 -22.35 5.95 -31.44
CA LEU A 93 -21.05 5.30 -31.61
C LEU A 93 -21.04 4.53 -32.94
N ARG A 94 -20.04 4.79 -33.78
CA ARG A 94 -19.94 4.21 -35.12
C ARG A 94 -19.64 2.71 -35.04
N ASP A 95 -20.14 1.99 -36.04
CA ASP A 95 -19.75 0.61 -36.28
C ASP A 95 -18.22 0.49 -36.47
N GLY A 96 -17.67 -0.64 -36.05
CA GLY A 96 -16.25 -0.94 -36.06
C GLY A 96 -15.66 -1.14 -34.66
N THR A 97 -14.34 -1.23 -34.60
CA THR A 97 -13.58 -1.47 -33.37
C THR A 97 -13.45 -0.19 -32.55
N THR A 98 -13.87 -0.25 -31.29
CA THR A 98 -13.69 0.79 -30.28
C THR A 98 -12.59 0.37 -29.31
N VAL A 99 -11.67 1.28 -29.02
CA VAL A 99 -10.62 1.08 -28.02
C VAL A 99 -10.83 2.03 -26.85
N ILE A 100 -10.80 1.52 -25.64
CA ILE A 100 -10.90 2.30 -24.42
C ILE A 100 -9.59 2.17 -23.68
N THR A 101 -8.92 3.29 -23.40
CA THR A 101 -7.84 3.32 -22.43
C THR A 101 -8.37 3.83 -21.11
N TRP A 102 -7.94 3.18 -20.04
CA TRP A 102 -8.42 3.45 -18.71
C TRP A 102 -7.27 3.62 -17.73
N ARG A 103 -7.48 4.53 -16.78
CA ARG A 103 -6.62 4.80 -15.64
C ARG A 103 -7.49 5.12 -14.43
N VAL A 104 -7.22 4.44 -13.33
CA VAL A 104 -7.87 4.65 -12.04
C VAL A 104 -6.84 4.53 -10.92
N VAL A 105 -7.20 4.97 -9.72
CA VAL A 105 -6.36 4.86 -8.53
C VAL A 105 -6.98 3.85 -7.57
N SER A 106 -6.24 2.81 -7.20
CA SER A 106 -6.66 1.84 -6.18
C SER A 106 -6.73 2.48 -4.79
N GLU A 107 -7.34 1.77 -3.84
CA GLU A 107 -7.38 2.20 -2.42
C GLU A 107 -5.99 2.46 -1.83
N ASP A 108 -4.97 1.75 -2.31
CA ASP A 108 -3.59 1.90 -1.86
C ASP A 108 -2.89 3.18 -2.38
N GLY A 109 -3.54 3.93 -3.27
CA GLY A 109 -3.06 5.20 -3.82
C GLY A 109 -2.24 5.09 -5.10
N HIS A 110 -2.03 3.89 -5.65
CA HIS A 110 -1.28 3.70 -6.89
C HIS A 110 -2.19 3.79 -8.12
N PRO A 111 -1.72 4.42 -9.21
CA PRO A 111 -2.45 4.42 -10.47
C PRO A 111 -2.28 3.06 -11.16
N ILE A 112 -3.41 2.48 -11.53
CA ILE A 112 -3.51 1.31 -12.40
C ILE A 112 -4.23 1.71 -13.69
N GLY A 113 -4.14 0.87 -14.71
CA GLY A 113 -4.56 1.23 -16.05
C GLY A 113 -4.36 0.11 -17.05
N GLY A 114 -5.04 0.26 -18.18
CA GLY A 114 -5.02 -0.73 -19.24
C GLY A 114 -5.81 -0.25 -20.45
N ALA A 115 -6.08 -1.19 -21.34
CA ALA A 115 -6.96 -0.97 -22.47
C ALA A 115 -8.04 -2.06 -22.52
N LEU A 116 -9.20 -1.71 -23.05
CA LEU A 116 -10.30 -2.61 -23.40
C LEU A 116 -10.62 -2.39 -24.88
N THR A 117 -10.83 -3.46 -25.65
CA THR A 117 -11.27 -3.39 -27.04
C THR A 117 -12.61 -4.10 -27.21
N PHE A 118 -13.55 -3.53 -27.96
CA PHE A 118 -14.75 -4.23 -28.42
C PHE A 118 -15.15 -3.72 -29.82
N SER A 119 -16.02 -4.42 -30.53
CA SER A 119 -16.51 -4.02 -31.85
C SER A 119 -18.03 -3.92 -31.88
N VAL A 120 -18.55 -2.97 -32.65
CA VAL A 120 -19.98 -2.89 -33.00
C VAL A 120 -20.14 -3.27 -34.47
N GLY A 121 -21.00 -4.24 -34.78
CA GLY A 121 -21.17 -4.76 -36.13
C GLY A 121 -19.97 -5.60 -36.57
N VAL A 122 -19.11 -5.03 -37.43
CA VAL A 122 -17.96 -5.74 -38.03
C VAL A 122 -16.64 -5.21 -37.45
N PRO A 123 -15.73 -6.07 -36.96
CA PRO A 123 -14.40 -5.65 -36.51
C PRO A 123 -13.62 -4.93 -37.62
N THR A 124 -13.02 -3.79 -37.29
CA THR A 124 -12.10 -3.04 -38.17
C THR A 124 -10.64 -3.32 -37.79
N PRO A 125 -9.66 -3.08 -38.70
CA PRO A 125 -8.24 -3.33 -38.42
C PRO A 125 -7.77 -2.70 -37.11
N HIS A 126 -6.88 -3.41 -36.40
CA HIS A 126 -6.49 -3.15 -35.02
C HIS A 126 -6.02 -1.69 -34.80
N VAL A 127 -6.73 -0.96 -33.95
CA VAL A 127 -6.28 0.33 -33.41
C VAL A 127 -5.35 0.03 -32.23
N ALA A 128 -4.12 0.53 -32.26
CA ALA A 128 -3.16 0.32 -31.19
C ALA A 128 -3.63 1.06 -29.92
N PRO A 129 -3.68 0.42 -28.74
CA PRO A 129 -4.01 1.10 -27.50
C PRO A 129 -2.92 2.13 -27.15
N PRO A 130 -3.27 3.41 -26.93
CA PRO A 130 -2.27 4.39 -26.52
C PRO A 130 -1.84 4.21 -25.05
N ALA A 131 -0.55 4.52 -24.83
CA ALA A 131 0.17 4.80 -23.58
C ALA A 131 0.08 3.80 -22.42
N ARG A 132 1.21 3.12 -22.19
CA ARG A 132 1.59 2.46 -20.92
C ARG A 132 1.39 3.42 -19.74
N ILE A 133 0.91 2.92 -18.59
CA ILE A 133 0.98 3.68 -17.34
C ILE A 133 2.47 4.00 -17.09
N PRO A 134 2.83 5.26 -16.83
CA PRO A 134 4.20 5.59 -16.46
C PRO A 134 4.59 4.83 -15.19
N ASP A 135 5.82 4.30 -15.15
CA ASP A 135 6.41 3.84 -13.90
C ASP A 135 6.45 4.99 -12.89
N VAL A 136 6.53 4.67 -11.59
CA VAL A 136 6.69 5.69 -10.54
C VAL A 136 7.88 6.58 -10.89
N PRO A 137 7.70 7.90 -11.04
CA PRO A 137 8.77 8.76 -11.50
C PRO A 137 9.82 8.86 -10.40
N TRP A 138 11.10 8.64 -10.74
CA TRP A 138 12.20 8.68 -9.75
C TRP A 138 12.25 9.94 -8.87
N PRO A 139 11.83 11.16 -9.32
CA PRO A 139 11.75 12.32 -8.44
C PRO A 139 10.74 12.13 -7.30
N LEU A 140 9.66 11.39 -7.52
CA LEU A 140 8.69 11.05 -6.47
C LEU A 140 9.31 10.12 -5.43
N THR A 141 9.98 9.05 -5.88
CA THR A 141 10.72 8.12 -5.01
C THR A 141 11.75 8.87 -4.16
N LEU A 142 12.53 9.77 -4.78
CA LEU A 142 13.52 10.58 -4.08
C LEU A 142 12.86 11.55 -3.08
N ALA A 143 11.78 12.23 -3.48
CA ALA A 143 11.06 13.17 -2.62
C ALA A 143 10.43 12.44 -1.41
N ARG A 144 9.84 11.26 -1.60
CA ARG A 144 9.33 10.41 -0.52
C ARG A 144 10.46 9.99 0.42
N TRP A 145 11.58 9.51 -0.12
CA TRP A 145 12.73 9.11 0.69
C TRP A 145 13.29 10.27 1.53
N LEU A 146 13.53 11.42 0.92
CA LEU A 146 13.99 12.63 1.61
C LEU A 146 12.95 13.13 2.62
N GLY A 147 11.67 13.07 2.28
CA GLY A 147 10.56 13.48 3.13
C GLY A 147 10.45 12.64 4.40
N TYR A 148 10.54 11.31 4.29
CA TYR A 148 10.57 10.43 5.45
C TYR A 148 11.88 10.54 6.25
N LEU A 149 13.03 10.65 5.58
CA LEU A 149 14.32 10.84 6.27
C LEU A 149 14.32 12.14 7.07
N GLY A 150 13.90 13.24 6.45
CA GLY A 150 13.72 14.53 7.10
C GLY A 150 12.75 14.43 8.28
N LEU A 151 11.57 13.87 8.06
CA LEU A 151 10.52 13.78 9.08
C LEU A 151 10.97 12.99 10.31
N LEU A 152 11.52 11.78 10.11
CA LEU A 152 12.01 10.93 11.21
C LEU A 152 13.15 11.62 11.97
N LEU A 153 14.04 12.33 11.26
CA LEU A 153 15.11 13.10 11.90
C LEU A 153 14.57 14.31 12.65
N THR A 154 13.65 15.10 12.09
CA THR A 154 13.05 16.25 12.76
C THR A 154 12.34 15.83 14.04
N ALA A 155 11.41 14.88 13.94
CA ALA A 155 10.65 14.42 15.09
C ALA A 155 11.55 13.76 16.13
N GLY A 156 12.43 12.85 15.67
CA GLY A 156 13.36 12.13 16.52
C GLY A 156 14.35 13.03 17.27
N LEU A 157 14.94 14.04 16.60
CA LEU A 157 15.87 14.96 17.23
C LEU A 157 15.16 15.94 18.19
N VAL A 158 13.93 16.37 17.88
CA VAL A 158 13.12 17.18 18.80
C VAL A 158 12.77 16.36 20.05
N ILE A 159 12.29 15.13 19.90
CA ILE A 159 12.02 14.21 21.01
C ILE A 159 13.30 13.97 21.81
N PHE A 160 14.43 13.76 21.12
CA PHE A 160 15.71 13.54 21.79
C PHE A 160 16.13 14.73 22.65
N ALA A 161 16.05 15.93 22.09
CA ALA A 161 16.39 17.16 22.79
C ALA A 161 15.44 17.45 23.96
N ALA A 162 14.15 17.15 23.82
CA ALA A 162 13.15 17.37 24.86
C ALA A 162 13.24 16.35 26.01
N ALA A 163 13.43 15.06 25.68
CA ALA A 163 13.30 13.95 26.62
C ALA A 163 14.64 13.46 27.21
N PHE A 164 15.73 13.49 26.44
CA PHE A 164 16.99 12.84 26.85
C PHE A 164 18.08 13.82 27.29
N LEU A 165 18.08 15.07 26.83
CA LEU A 165 19.04 16.07 27.31
C LEU A 165 18.77 16.45 28.77
N PRO A 166 19.83 16.65 29.59
CA PRO A 166 19.68 17.07 30.97
C PRO A 166 18.93 18.40 31.08
N THR A 167 18.14 18.57 32.14
CA THR A 167 17.51 19.84 32.48
C THR A 167 18.59 20.89 32.73
N GLY A 168 18.45 22.09 32.15
CA GLY A 168 19.45 23.16 32.21
C GLY A 168 20.54 23.10 31.12
N VAL A 169 20.67 21.98 30.40
CA VAL A 169 21.47 21.93 29.17
C VAL A 169 20.57 22.31 28.00
N GLY A 170 20.72 23.54 27.52
CA GLY A 170 20.01 24.03 26.34
C GLY A 170 20.42 23.30 25.06
N VAL A 171 19.61 23.44 24.00
CA VAL A 171 19.95 22.94 22.67
C VAL A 171 21.03 23.84 22.08
N ASP A 172 22.24 23.29 21.89
CA ASP A 172 23.35 24.06 21.32
C ASP A 172 23.08 24.45 19.85
N ARG A 173 23.86 25.41 19.33
CA ARG A 173 23.69 25.93 17.96
C ARG A 173 23.80 24.85 16.89
N ARG A 174 24.63 23.82 17.08
CA ARG A 174 24.84 22.75 16.10
C ARG A 174 23.68 21.76 16.13
N VAL A 175 23.19 21.35 17.31
CA VAL A 175 21.99 20.50 17.42
C VAL A 175 20.78 21.22 16.82
N ALA A 176 20.61 22.50 17.14
CA ALA A 176 19.55 23.31 16.56
C ALA A 176 19.69 23.46 15.02
N ALA A 177 20.92 23.56 14.50
CA ALA A 177 21.16 23.61 13.07
C ALA A 177 20.80 22.29 12.37
N VAL A 178 21.17 21.14 12.96
CA VAL A 178 20.80 19.81 12.42
C VAL A 178 19.29 19.62 12.44
N ILE A 179 18.60 20.01 13.53
CA ILE A 179 17.14 19.95 13.63
C ILE A 179 16.48 20.84 12.56
N ARG A 180 16.95 22.07 12.37
CA ARG A 180 16.44 22.98 11.34
C ARG A 180 16.70 22.48 9.93
N ALA A 181 17.87 21.89 9.67
CA ALA A 181 18.20 21.31 8.38
C ALA A 181 17.29 20.11 8.06
N ALA A 182 17.08 19.20 9.02
CA ALA A 182 16.13 18.10 8.88
C ALA A 182 14.72 18.62 8.60
N ALA A 183 14.24 19.62 9.36
CA ALA A 183 12.93 20.21 9.16
C ALA A 183 12.80 20.91 7.79
N ALA A 184 13.85 21.58 7.31
CA ALA A 184 13.85 22.18 5.98
C ALA A 184 13.75 21.11 4.89
N VAL A 185 14.48 19.99 5.02
CA VAL A 185 14.36 18.84 4.11
C VAL A 185 12.93 18.28 4.13
N THR A 186 12.33 18.11 5.32
CA THR A 186 10.93 17.68 5.46
C THR A 186 9.99 18.62 4.71
N VAL A 187 10.08 19.93 4.95
CA VAL A 187 9.18 20.92 4.34
C VAL A 187 9.32 20.91 2.82
N VAL A 188 10.55 20.96 2.30
CA VAL A 188 10.82 21.00 0.86
C VAL A 188 10.33 19.71 0.19
N ALA A 189 10.63 18.55 0.77
CA ALA A 189 10.25 17.26 0.22
C ALA A 189 8.72 17.08 0.22
N TRP A 190 8.04 17.36 1.33
CA TRP A 190 6.58 17.23 1.42
C TRP A 190 5.82 18.23 0.55
N LEU A 191 6.37 19.44 0.33
CA LEU A 191 5.84 20.37 -0.67
C LEU A 191 6.01 19.86 -2.11
N ALA A 192 7.09 19.12 -2.40
CA ALA A 192 7.34 18.55 -3.72
C ALA A 192 6.51 17.28 -3.98
N ILE A 193 6.23 16.47 -2.96
CA ILE A 193 5.47 15.21 -3.10
C ILE A 193 4.08 15.46 -3.69
N LEU A 194 3.34 16.47 -3.22
CA LEU A 194 1.97 16.74 -3.68
C LEU A 194 1.88 17.00 -5.21
N PRO A 195 2.55 18.01 -5.79
CA PRO A 195 2.46 18.28 -7.21
C PRO A 195 2.98 17.11 -8.05
N ILE A 196 4.07 16.44 -7.63
CA ILE A 196 4.61 15.29 -8.37
C ILE A 196 3.62 14.12 -8.37
N THR A 197 2.97 13.85 -7.23
CA THR A 197 1.95 12.79 -7.14
C THR A 197 0.74 13.15 -7.99
N ALA A 198 0.25 14.39 -7.95
CA ALA A 198 -0.88 14.82 -8.76
C ALA A 198 -0.62 14.64 -10.27
N THR A 199 0.55 15.06 -10.76
CA THR A 199 0.91 14.89 -12.17
C THR A 199 1.14 13.43 -12.53
N TYR A 200 1.71 12.64 -11.62
CA TYR A 200 1.89 11.20 -11.79
C TYR A 200 0.56 10.47 -11.96
N LEU A 201 -0.45 10.77 -11.13
CA LEU A 201 -1.78 10.16 -11.23
C LEU A 201 -2.50 10.49 -12.55
N LEU A 202 -2.21 11.66 -13.13
CA LEU A 202 -2.75 12.09 -14.42
C LEU A 202 -1.91 11.61 -15.61
N GLY A 203 -0.72 11.08 -15.35
CA GLY A 203 0.22 10.52 -16.33
C GLY A 203 0.73 11.51 -17.37
N ASP A 204 0.90 12.76 -16.98
CA ASP A 204 1.59 13.80 -17.74
C ASP A 204 2.53 14.59 -16.79
N GLY A 205 3.31 15.53 -17.32
CA GLY A 205 4.35 16.24 -16.60
C GLY A 205 3.94 17.57 -15.97
N LEU A 206 4.91 18.48 -15.87
CA LEU A 206 4.76 19.79 -15.23
C LEU A 206 3.73 20.71 -15.91
N SER A 207 3.35 20.42 -17.16
CA SER A 207 2.30 21.10 -17.94
C SER A 207 0.96 21.15 -17.20
N LEU A 208 0.65 20.12 -16.42
CA LEU A 208 -0.61 20.00 -15.69
C LEU A 208 -0.69 20.90 -14.46
N LEU A 209 0.43 21.38 -13.90
CA LEU A 209 0.41 22.12 -12.64
C LEU A 209 -0.37 23.44 -12.69
N THR A 210 -0.55 24.00 -13.89
CA THR A 210 -1.32 25.23 -14.13
C THR A 210 -2.82 24.96 -14.25
N GLN A 211 -3.25 23.71 -14.36
CA GLN A 211 -4.66 23.33 -14.50
C GLN A 211 -5.29 23.10 -13.12
N GLY A 212 -6.48 23.68 -12.91
CA GLY A 212 -7.22 23.50 -11.65
C GLY A 212 -7.63 22.05 -11.38
N SER A 213 -7.91 21.27 -12.44
CA SER A 213 -8.25 19.84 -12.37
C SER A 213 -7.15 19.00 -11.72
N THR A 214 -5.88 19.37 -11.90
CA THR A 214 -4.73 18.68 -11.31
C THR A 214 -4.82 18.58 -9.79
N TRP A 215 -5.27 19.64 -9.15
CA TRP A 215 -5.40 19.71 -7.70
C TRP A 215 -6.66 19.02 -7.15
N SER A 216 -7.55 18.56 -8.04
CA SER A 216 -8.69 17.71 -7.67
C SER A 216 -8.39 16.21 -7.77
N ALA A 217 -7.24 15.82 -8.34
CA ALA A 217 -6.86 14.42 -8.49
C ALA A 217 -6.49 13.74 -7.15
N LEU A 218 -6.09 14.51 -6.14
CA LEU A 218 -5.72 14.00 -4.83
C LEU A 218 -6.88 14.12 -3.83
N PRO A 219 -7.07 13.13 -2.93
CA PRO A 219 -8.06 13.23 -1.88
C PRO A 219 -7.65 14.28 -0.84
N LEU A 220 -8.63 14.89 -0.16
CA LEU A 220 -8.41 15.92 0.86
C LEU A 220 -7.45 15.47 1.98
N THR A 221 -7.42 14.16 2.27
CA THR A 221 -6.54 13.56 3.26
C THR A 221 -5.05 13.73 2.94
N GLU A 222 -4.64 13.69 1.66
CA GLU A 222 -3.24 13.91 1.24
C GLU A 222 -2.79 15.34 1.57
N TYR A 223 -3.66 16.32 1.29
CA TYR A 223 -3.41 17.73 1.62
C TYR A 223 -3.36 17.94 3.14
N ALA A 224 -4.30 17.34 3.88
CA ALA A 224 -4.36 17.46 5.34
C ALA A 224 -3.12 16.86 6.01
N VAL A 225 -2.68 15.67 5.59
CA VAL A 225 -1.47 15.04 6.12
C VAL A 225 -0.24 15.85 5.79
N THR A 226 -0.09 16.32 4.54
CA THR A 226 1.02 17.19 4.15
C THR A 226 1.06 18.47 5.01
N ALA A 227 -0.09 19.09 5.25
CA ALA A 227 -0.20 20.28 6.10
C ALA A 227 0.21 19.98 7.55
N VAL A 228 -0.22 18.84 8.13
CA VAL A 228 0.15 18.44 9.50
C VAL A 228 1.65 18.13 9.60
N VAL A 229 2.23 17.45 8.62
CA VAL A 229 3.67 17.14 8.59
C VAL A 229 4.49 18.43 8.55
N ILE A 230 4.16 19.36 7.65
CA ILE A 230 4.87 20.64 7.49
C ILE A 230 4.69 21.51 8.73
N SER A 231 3.44 21.79 9.11
CA SER A 231 3.14 22.70 10.23
C SER A 231 3.62 22.13 11.56
N GLY A 232 3.43 20.83 11.80
CA GLY A 232 3.91 20.14 13.00
C GLY A 232 5.43 20.13 13.09
N SER A 233 6.14 19.91 11.98
CA SER A 233 7.61 19.99 11.94
C SER A 233 8.11 21.40 12.24
N VAL A 234 7.53 22.43 11.61
CA VAL A 234 7.89 23.83 11.85
C VAL A 234 7.61 24.23 13.30
N LEU A 235 6.43 23.87 13.81
CA LEU A 235 6.00 24.16 15.18
C LEU A 235 6.89 23.46 16.22
N ALA A 236 7.23 22.20 15.99
CA ALA A 236 8.13 21.41 16.84
C ALA A 236 9.49 22.11 17.01
N VAL A 237 10.05 22.62 15.91
CA VAL A 237 11.33 23.36 15.94
C VAL A 237 11.18 24.73 16.60
N ALA A 238 10.09 25.46 16.33
CA ALA A 238 9.85 26.78 16.92
C ALA A 238 9.65 26.74 18.45
N LEU A 239 9.11 25.62 18.96
CA LEU A 239 8.81 25.44 20.39
C LEU A 239 9.96 24.82 21.20
N LEU A 240 11.03 24.34 20.55
CA LEU A 240 12.10 23.57 21.19
C LEU A 240 12.77 24.27 22.39
N GLY A 241 12.81 25.60 22.38
CA GLY A 241 13.33 26.44 23.48
C GLY A 241 12.26 27.10 24.36
N ARG A 242 10.97 26.94 24.04
CA ARG A 242 9.85 27.64 24.70
C ARG A 242 8.96 26.71 25.53
N GLY A 243 8.79 25.47 25.09
CA GLY A 243 7.96 24.48 25.78
C GLY A 243 8.25 23.06 25.28
N ARG A 244 9.01 22.29 26.07
CA ARG A 244 9.47 20.94 25.70
C ARG A 244 8.32 19.99 25.37
N VAL A 245 7.24 20.02 26.15
CA VAL A 245 6.06 19.17 25.94
C VAL A 245 5.35 19.54 24.64
N ALA A 246 5.11 20.84 24.40
CA ALA A 246 4.43 21.29 23.19
C ALA A 246 5.25 21.01 21.93
N ALA A 247 6.58 21.17 21.98
CA ALA A 247 7.48 20.76 20.90
C ALA A 247 7.39 19.25 20.61
N MET A 248 7.33 18.43 21.66
CA MET A 248 7.21 16.98 21.55
C MET A 248 5.86 16.56 20.96
N VAL A 249 4.76 17.18 21.39
CA VAL A 249 3.42 16.93 20.82
C VAL A 249 3.39 17.26 19.33
N ALA A 250 3.92 18.42 18.93
CA ALA A 250 3.98 18.80 17.51
C ALA A 250 4.84 17.81 16.68
N ALA A 251 5.96 17.35 17.23
CA ALA A 251 6.81 16.35 16.59
C ALA A 251 6.12 14.99 16.44
N VAL A 252 5.40 14.53 17.46
CA VAL A 252 4.63 13.27 17.43
C VAL A 252 3.53 13.36 16.38
N LEU A 253 2.73 14.43 16.39
CA LEU A 253 1.66 14.64 15.41
C LEU A 253 2.19 14.62 13.98
N ALA A 254 3.31 15.31 13.72
CA ALA A 254 3.95 15.31 12.40
C ALA A 254 4.42 13.90 12.00
N ALA A 255 5.07 13.16 12.91
CA ALA A 255 5.63 11.83 12.61
C ALA A 255 4.57 10.76 12.37
N THR A 256 3.39 10.87 13.00
CA THR A 256 2.31 9.88 12.89
C THR A 256 1.31 10.19 11.77
N ALA A 257 1.26 11.43 11.27
CA ALA A 257 0.33 11.83 10.23
C ALA A 257 0.39 10.99 8.94
N PRO A 258 1.58 10.55 8.45
CA PRO A 258 1.66 9.72 7.25
C PRO A 258 0.91 8.38 7.34
N ALA A 259 0.71 7.84 8.55
CA ALA A 259 -0.05 6.59 8.74
C ALA A 259 -1.54 6.72 8.38
N LEU A 260 -2.04 7.93 8.14
CA LEU A 260 -3.41 8.19 7.69
C LEU A 260 -3.56 8.14 6.17
N VAL A 261 -2.50 7.82 5.43
CA VAL A 261 -2.51 7.69 3.97
C VAL A 261 -1.68 6.49 3.51
N GLY A 262 -1.95 6.02 2.29
CA GLY A 262 -1.23 4.90 1.67
C GLY A 262 -1.77 3.51 2.00
N HIS A 263 -1.09 2.50 1.41
CA HIS A 263 -1.44 1.08 1.37
C HIS A 263 -1.71 0.39 2.72
N THR A 264 -1.17 0.89 3.84
CA THR A 264 -1.41 0.29 5.16
C THR A 264 -2.89 0.38 5.57
N ARG A 265 -3.67 1.30 5.00
CA ARG A 265 -5.11 1.45 5.27
C ARG A 265 -5.99 0.41 4.61
N ALA A 266 -5.52 -0.22 3.53
CA ALA A 266 -6.25 -1.27 2.83
C ALA A 266 -6.30 -2.59 3.63
N ALA A 267 -5.39 -2.76 4.61
CA ALA A 267 -5.35 -3.94 5.46
C ALA A 267 -6.35 -3.87 6.62
N SER A 268 -7.15 -4.93 6.77
CA SER A 268 -8.17 -5.02 7.83
C SER A 268 -7.63 -5.70 9.11
N PRO A 269 -8.08 -5.30 10.32
CA PRO A 269 -8.81 -4.07 10.66
C PRO A 269 -7.96 -2.81 10.51
N GLU A 270 -8.50 -1.81 9.82
CA GLU A 270 -7.81 -0.56 9.47
C GLU A 270 -7.20 0.14 10.69
N ALA A 271 -7.96 0.29 11.78
CA ALA A 271 -7.50 0.98 12.99
C ALA A 271 -6.25 0.34 13.63
N LEU A 272 -6.15 -0.99 13.57
CA LEU A 272 -4.99 -1.72 14.11
C LEU A 272 -3.74 -1.44 13.26
N VAL A 273 -3.89 -1.45 11.94
CA VAL A 273 -2.77 -1.27 11.00
C VAL A 273 -2.31 0.18 11.00
N ILE A 274 -3.22 1.16 11.00
CA ILE A 274 -2.90 2.59 11.18
C ILE A 274 -2.16 2.81 12.50
N GLY A 275 -2.67 2.24 13.60
CA GLY A 275 -2.04 2.38 14.91
C GLY A 275 -0.64 1.77 14.96
N ALA A 276 -0.46 0.60 14.34
CA ALA A 276 0.84 -0.05 14.25
C ALA A 276 1.84 0.73 13.38
N ASP A 277 1.39 1.28 12.25
CA ASP A 277 2.20 2.10 11.34
C ASP A 277 2.64 3.42 12.02
N ALA A 278 1.70 4.13 12.66
CA ALA A 278 1.99 5.32 13.45
C ALA A 278 3.02 5.05 14.55
N LEU A 279 2.86 3.94 15.30
CA LEU A 279 3.79 3.54 16.34
C LEU A 279 5.16 3.12 15.76
N HIS A 280 5.17 2.47 14.59
CA HIS A 280 6.40 2.08 13.89
C HIS A 280 7.20 3.32 13.44
N LEU A 281 6.54 4.29 12.81
CA LEU A 281 7.13 5.56 12.38
C LEU A 281 7.67 6.36 13.57
N LEU A 282 6.91 6.43 14.67
CA LEU A 282 7.34 7.11 15.89
C LEU A 282 8.55 6.42 16.53
N ALA A 283 8.54 5.10 16.65
CA ALA A 283 9.66 4.34 17.19
C ALA A 283 10.91 4.48 16.30
N GLY A 284 10.74 4.44 14.97
CA GLY A 284 11.81 4.70 14.00
C GLY A 284 12.39 6.11 14.13
N SER A 285 11.53 7.11 14.33
CA SER A 285 11.94 8.49 14.59
C SER A 285 12.79 8.60 15.85
N VAL A 286 12.32 8.04 16.97
CA VAL A 286 13.06 8.05 18.25
C VAL A 286 14.40 7.33 18.12
N TRP A 287 14.46 6.21 17.39
CA TRP A 287 15.70 5.47 17.20
C TRP A 287 16.71 6.26 16.35
N LEU A 288 16.32 6.65 15.13
CA LEU A 288 17.21 7.35 14.20
C LEU A 288 17.63 8.71 14.76
N GLY A 289 16.66 9.53 15.20
CA GLY A 289 16.93 10.84 15.78
C GLY A 289 17.71 10.75 17.08
N GLY A 290 17.54 9.68 17.87
CA GLY A 290 18.33 9.45 19.06
C GLY A 290 19.78 9.11 18.79
N LEU A 291 20.07 8.29 17.77
CA LEU A 291 21.44 8.00 17.34
C LEU A 291 22.13 9.25 16.79
N VAL A 292 21.47 9.98 15.89
CA VAL A 292 22.03 11.25 15.36
C VAL A 292 22.19 12.28 16.49
N GLY A 293 21.21 12.37 17.39
CA GLY A 293 21.26 13.22 18.58
C GLY A 293 22.47 12.92 19.46
N LEU A 294 22.72 11.64 19.78
CA LEU A 294 23.90 11.22 20.53
C LEU A 294 25.20 11.54 19.77
N ALA A 295 25.27 11.25 18.47
CA ALA A 295 26.46 11.52 17.65
C ALA A 295 26.82 13.01 17.61
N VAL A 296 25.81 13.89 17.59
CA VAL A 296 26.01 15.35 17.54
C VAL A 296 26.30 15.92 18.94
N THR A 297 25.71 15.36 20.01
CA THR A 297 25.80 15.91 21.38
C THR A 297 26.94 15.36 22.22
N LEU A 298 27.22 14.05 22.16
CA LEU A 298 28.26 13.41 22.97
C LEU A 298 29.69 13.98 22.79
N PRO A 299 30.12 14.49 21.62
CA PRO A 299 31.41 15.16 21.49
C PRO A 299 31.55 16.44 22.34
N ARG A 300 30.43 17.05 22.74
CA ARG A 300 30.38 18.34 23.46
C ARG A 300 29.91 18.21 24.90
N LEU A 301 29.18 17.16 25.21
CA LEU A 301 28.83 16.81 26.58
C LEU A 301 30.03 16.14 27.24
N ALA A 302 30.38 16.60 28.44
CA ALA A 302 31.43 16.00 29.25
C ALA A 302 30.89 15.53 30.61
N GLY A 303 31.58 14.56 31.21
CA GLY A 303 31.30 14.10 32.57
C GLY A 303 29.88 13.54 32.75
N ARG A 304 29.21 13.95 33.84
CA ARG A 304 27.89 13.42 34.25
C ARG A 304 26.78 13.67 33.23
N GLY A 305 26.83 14.78 32.48
CA GLY A 305 25.82 15.10 31.47
C GLY A 305 25.81 14.09 30.31
N ALA A 306 26.99 13.76 29.76
CA ALA A 306 27.11 12.76 28.70
C ALA A 306 26.67 11.36 29.18
N ALA A 307 27.08 10.95 30.38
CA ALA A 307 26.70 9.66 30.95
C ALA A 307 25.19 9.56 31.18
N LEU A 308 24.55 10.62 31.68
CA LEU A 308 23.11 10.65 31.93
C LEU A 308 22.30 10.59 30.63
N THR A 309 22.65 11.39 29.61
CA THR A 309 22.00 11.36 28.30
C THR A 309 22.07 9.96 27.68
N LEU A 310 23.27 9.37 27.71
CA LEU A 310 23.50 8.03 27.16
C LEU A 310 22.71 6.96 27.92
N ALA A 311 22.68 7.02 29.26
CA ALA A 311 21.92 6.07 30.08
C ALA A 311 20.40 6.18 29.86
N ARG A 312 19.86 7.41 29.78
CA ARG A 312 18.44 7.64 29.51
C ARG A 312 18.02 7.11 28.14
N PHE A 313 18.77 7.44 27.09
CA PHE A 313 18.49 6.94 25.75
C PHE A 313 18.64 5.41 25.67
N SER A 314 19.71 4.85 26.24
CA SER A 314 19.95 3.40 26.24
C SER A 314 18.87 2.62 27.01
N SER A 315 18.23 3.24 28.00
CA SER A 315 17.09 2.68 28.73
C SER A 315 15.82 2.67 27.86
N ALA A 316 15.54 3.77 27.15
CA ALA A 316 14.40 3.85 26.23
C ALA A 316 14.56 2.95 24.99
N ALA A 317 15.80 2.74 24.52
CA ALA A 317 16.10 2.01 23.30
C ALA A 317 15.53 0.57 23.28
N ALA A 318 15.43 -0.11 24.43
CA ALA A 318 14.84 -1.44 24.50
C ALA A 318 13.33 -1.43 24.18
N GLY A 319 12.60 -0.45 24.71
CA GLY A 319 11.17 -0.28 24.43
C GLY A 319 10.92 0.15 22.98
N VAL A 320 11.77 1.05 22.45
CA VAL A 320 11.72 1.47 21.03
C VAL A 320 11.96 0.28 20.10
N LEU A 321 12.96 -0.55 20.39
CA LEU A 321 13.23 -1.75 19.61
C LEU A 321 12.09 -2.76 19.69
N ALA A 322 11.53 -2.99 20.89
CA ALA A 322 10.36 -3.86 21.06
C ALA A 322 9.17 -3.37 20.24
N ALA A 323 8.88 -2.07 20.28
CA ALA A 323 7.83 -1.46 19.47
C ALA A 323 8.06 -1.67 17.97
N LEU A 324 9.28 -1.44 17.47
CA LEU A 324 9.63 -1.67 16.05
C LEU A 324 9.45 -3.12 15.61
N VAL A 325 9.90 -4.07 16.43
CA VAL A 325 9.78 -5.50 16.12
C VAL A 325 8.32 -5.93 16.11
N VAL A 326 7.55 -5.58 17.14
CA VAL A 326 6.14 -5.98 17.26
C VAL A 326 5.30 -5.36 16.16
N THR A 327 5.43 -4.04 15.95
CA THR A 327 4.69 -3.34 14.88
C THR A 327 5.12 -3.80 13.50
N GLY A 328 6.43 -3.98 13.25
CA GLY A 328 6.93 -4.46 11.97
C GLY A 328 6.47 -5.88 11.65
N ALA A 329 6.46 -6.78 12.63
CA ALA A 329 5.93 -8.13 12.46
C ALA A 329 4.41 -8.13 12.20
N LEU A 330 3.65 -7.31 12.93
CA LEU A 330 2.22 -7.15 12.73
C LEU A 330 1.89 -6.60 11.34
N LEU A 331 2.57 -5.52 10.92
CA LEU A 331 2.40 -4.93 9.60
C LEU A 331 2.77 -5.93 8.50
N GLY A 332 3.92 -6.60 8.60
CA GLY A 332 4.32 -7.61 7.62
C GLY A 332 3.32 -8.76 7.52
N TRP A 333 2.83 -9.27 8.66
CA TRP A 333 1.82 -10.33 8.69
C TRP A 333 0.50 -9.88 8.05
N ARG A 334 0.03 -8.67 8.36
CA ARG A 334 -1.23 -8.12 7.82
C ARG A 334 -1.18 -7.77 6.34
N ILE A 335 -0.04 -7.27 5.87
CA ILE A 335 0.10 -6.82 4.48
C ILE A 335 0.36 -8.01 3.55
N LEU A 336 1.27 -8.94 3.92
CA LEU A 336 1.59 -10.07 3.03
C LEU A 336 0.54 -11.19 3.03
N GLY A 337 -0.14 -11.42 4.16
CA GLY A 337 -1.15 -12.48 4.33
C GLY A 337 -0.68 -13.93 4.15
N SER A 338 0.52 -14.18 3.61
CA SER A 338 1.04 -15.52 3.31
C SER A 338 2.57 -15.60 3.31
N TRP A 339 3.10 -16.81 3.53
CA TRP A 339 4.53 -17.10 3.44
C TRP A 339 5.07 -17.07 2.00
N GLN A 340 4.26 -17.49 1.03
CA GLN A 340 4.60 -17.45 -0.39
C GLN A 340 4.79 -16.00 -0.86
N GLY A 341 3.90 -15.09 -0.44
CA GLY A 341 4.03 -13.66 -0.67
C GLY A 341 5.38 -13.08 -0.20
N LEU A 342 6.01 -13.67 0.82
CA LEU A 342 7.29 -13.19 1.36
C LEU A 342 8.50 -13.55 0.48
N VAL A 343 8.45 -14.66 -0.25
CA VAL A 343 9.60 -15.19 -1.01
C VAL A 343 9.44 -15.03 -2.52
N ASP A 344 8.22 -15.10 -3.01
CA ASP A 344 7.92 -15.13 -4.44
C ASP A 344 7.74 -13.73 -5.04
N THR A 345 7.48 -12.72 -4.21
CA THR A 345 7.20 -11.35 -4.67
C THR A 345 8.42 -10.43 -4.52
N SER A 346 8.50 -9.39 -5.36
CA SER A 346 9.52 -8.35 -5.26
C SER A 346 9.43 -7.61 -3.92
N TYR A 347 8.22 -7.34 -3.44
CA TYR A 347 7.98 -6.72 -2.14
C TYR A 347 8.47 -7.58 -0.98
N GLY A 348 8.13 -8.87 -0.98
CA GLY A 348 8.60 -9.83 0.02
C GLY A 348 10.12 -9.89 0.10
N ARG A 349 10.81 -9.91 -1.05
CA ARG A 349 12.28 -9.88 -1.11
C ARG A 349 12.87 -8.56 -0.59
N LEU A 350 12.28 -7.41 -0.91
CA LEU A 350 12.68 -6.12 -0.34
C LEU A 350 12.45 -6.07 1.18
N LEU A 351 11.35 -6.65 1.66
CA LEU A 351 11.05 -6.76 3.09
C LEU A 351 12.08 -7.65 3.79
N LEU A 352 12.44 -8.79 3.21
CA LEU A 352 13.51 -9.65 3.72
C LEU A 352 14.86 -8.92 3.78
N ALA A 353 15.19 -8.13 2.75
CA ALA A 353 16.39 -7.29 2.75
C ALA A 353 16.34 -6.25 3.88
N LYS A 354 15.20 -5.58 4.10
CA LYS A 354 15.00 -4.65 5.22
C LYS A 354 15.18 -5.34 6.57
N ILE A 355 14.58 -6.52 6.75
CA ILE A 355 14.72 -7.33 7.97
C ILE A 355 16.19 -7.68 8.21
N ALA A 356 16.92 -8.13 7.19
CA ALA A 356 18.35 -8.44 7.31
C ALA A 356 19.18 -7.22 7.75
N VAL A 357 18.94 -6.05 7.14
CA VAL A 357 19.61 -4.79 7.52
C VAL A 357 19.29 -4.40 8.97
N VAL A 358 18.03 -4.54 9.40
CA VAL A 358 17.61 -4.26 10.79
C VAL A 358 18.26 -5.25 11.77
N LEU A 359 18.35 -6.53 11.43
CA LEU A 359 19.04 -7.53 12.27
C LEU A 359 20.53 -7.21 12.41
N ILE A 360 21.19 -6.73 11.34
CA ILE A 360 22.57 -6.23 11.41
C ILE A 360 22.66 -5.02 12.35
N ALA A 361 21.73 -4.08 12.25
CA ALA A 361 21.68 -2.92 13.15
C ALA A 361 21.51 -3.34 14.62
N ILE A 362 20.63 -4.30 14.90
CA ILE A 362 20.39 -4.83 16.25
C ILE A 362 21.64 -5.55 16.77
N ALA A 363 22.28 -6.39 15.96
CA ALA A 363 23.50 -7.10 16.34
C ALA A 363 24.63 -6.11 16.65
N PHE A 364 24.76 -5.06 15.84
CA PHE A 364 25.75 -4.00 16.07
C PHE A 364 25.43 -3.21 17.34
N ALA A 365 24.18 -2.82 17.57
CA ALA A 365 23.75 -2.12 18.78
C ALA A 365 23.95 -2.98 20.05
N ALA A 366 23.69 -4.29 19.97
CA ALA A 366 23.93 -5.24 21.04
C ALA A 366 25.43 -5.37 21.36
N TRP A 367 26.27 -5.46 20.31
CA TRP A 367 27.72 -5.46 20.46
C TRP A 367 28.24 -4.16 21.10
N ASN A 368 27.74 -3.01 20.64
CA ASN A 368 28.05 -1.71 21.21
C ASN A 368 27.68 -1.65 22.71
N ARG A 369 26.48 -2.12 23.07
CA ARG A 369 25.98 -2.12 24.45
C ARG A 369 26.76 -3.05 25.39
N TRP A 370 27.12 -4.24 24.96
CA TRP A 370 27.72 -5.26 25.84
C TRP A 370 29.24 -5.34 25.77
N SER A 371 29.86 -4.87 24.68
CA SER A 371 31.31 -4.91 24.51
C SER A 371 31.94 -3.53 24.60
N LEU A 372 31.40 -2.53 23.91
CA LEU A 372 32.01 -1.18 23.87
C LEU A 372 31.71 -0.38 25.15
N LEU A 373 30.45 -0.36 25.58
CA LEU A 373 30.01 0.42 26.74
C LEU A 373 30.72 0.04 28.05
N PRO A 374 30.89 -1.25 28.41
CA PRO A 374 31.59 -1.65 29.64
C PRO A 374 33.09 -1.33 29.61
N ARG A 375 33.72 -1.33 28.42
CA ARG A 375 35.14 -0.97 28.27
C ARG A 375 35.38 0.51 28.53
N LEU A 376 34.42 1.35 28.16
CA LEU A 376 34.49 2.80 28.36
C LEU A 376 34.17 3.22 29.80
N THR A 377 33.27 2.52 30.48
CA THR A 377 32.98 2.78 31.92
C THR A 377 34.07 2.27 32.85
N ARG A 378 34.83 1.23 32.46
CA ARG A 378 35.99 0.73 33.22
C ARG A 378 37.27 1.52 32.99
N ALA A 379 37.34 2.38 31.96
CA ALA A 379 38.51 3.19 31.69
C ALA A 379 38.70 4.27 32.77
N THR A 380 39.84 4.26 33.45
CA THR A 380 40.17 5.15 34.58
C THR A 380 40.54 6.58 34.17
N LYS A 381 40.79 6.84 32.88
CA LYS A 381 41.00 8.18 32.30
C LYS A 381 39.72 8.63 31.58
N ARG A 382 39.48 9.96 31.47
CA ARG A 382 38.37 10.54 30.69
C ARG A 382 38.26 9.83 29.33
N PRO A 383 37.30 8.91 29.13
CA PRO A 383 37.27 8.10 27.93
C PRO A 383 36.93 9.02 26.75
N SER A 384 37.64 8.89 25.64
CA SER A 384 37.27 9.59 24.42
C SER A 384 35.85 9.17 24.01
N SER A 385 34.95 10.12 23.73
CA SER A 385 33.62 9.81 23.19
C SER A 385 33.68 9.38 21.71
N ARG A 386 34.84 9.50 21.05
CA ARG A 386 35.02 9.19 19.61
C ARG A 386 34.60 7.77 19.21
N PRO A 387 34.96 6.69 19.95
CA PRO A 387 34.55 5.34 19.58
C PRO A 387 33.03 5.14 19.65
N VAL A 388 32.38 5.71 20.67
CA VAL A 388 30.91 5.67 20.81
C VAL A 388 30.26 6.43 19.68
N VAL A 389 30.72 7.65 19.41
CA VAL A 389 30.17 8.50 18.34
C VAL A 389 30.33 7.84 16.98
N ARG A 390 31.48 7.20 16.70
CA ARG A 390 31.69 6.45 15.46
C ARG A 390 30.76 5.23 15.36
N ALA A 391 30.60 4.46 16.43
CA ALA A 391 29.68 3.34 16.46
C ALA A 391 28.23 3.79 16.23
N THR A 392 27.78 4.83 16.95
CA THR A 392 26.45 5.43 16.78
C THR A 392 26.23 5.98 15.38
N ALA A 393 27.24 6.60 14.76
CA ALA A 393 27.15 7.08 13.38
C ALA A 393 27.02 5.92 12.37
N ILE A 394 27.74 4.82 12.58
CA ILE A 394 27.61 3.60 11.75
C ILE A 394 26.21 3.00 11.91
N GLU A 395 25.69 2.88 13.14
CA GLU A 395 24.30 2.44 13.37
C GLU A 395 23.30 3.33 12.63
N GLY A 396 23.46 4.66 12.71
CA GLY A 396 22.62 5.61 11.99
C GLY A 396 22.69 5.41 10.47
N ALA A 397 23.87 5.17 9.91
CA ALA A 397 24.03 4.88 8.48
C ALA A 397 23.29 3.59 8.06
N ILE A 398 23.34 2.54 8.89
CA ILE A 398 22.59 1.30 8.64
C ILE A 398 21.08 1.55 8.64
N LEU A 399 20.57 2.41 9.54
CA LEU A 399 19.15 2.80 9.55
C LEU A 399 18.76 3.62 8.32
N VAL A 400 19.64 4.48 7.82
CA VAL A 400 19.40 5.22 6.57
C VAL A 400 19.29 4.26 5.38
N VAL A 401 20.08 3.18 5.35
CA VAL A 401 19.95 2.10 4.36
C VAL A 401 18.60 1.37 4.51
N ALA A 402 18.18 1.03 5.73
CA ALA A 402 16.86 0.43 5.96
C ALA A 402 15.71 1.34 5.51
N LEU A 403 15.86 2.66 5.69
CA LEU A 403 14.89 3.64 5.21
C LEU A 403 14.91 3.78 3.68
N LEU A 404 16.08 3.66 3.04
CA LEU A 404 16.18 3.61 1.58
C LEU A 404 15.43 2.41 1.00
N ILE A 405 15.61 1.22 1.58
CA ILE A 405 14.83 0.03 1.21
C ILE A 405 13.34 0.27 1.44
N THR A 406 12.97 0.97 2.51
CA THR A 406 11.57 1.34 2.78
C THR A 406 11.00 2.27 1.72
N GLY A 407 11.78 3.20 1.18
CA GLY A 407 11.36 4.04 0.05
C GLY A 407 10.96 3.21 -1.17
N PHE A 408 11.77 2.21 -1.54
CA PHE A 408 11.42 1.27 -2.61
C PHE A 408 10.21 0.39 -2.28
N LEU A 409 10.07 -0.05 -1.02
CA LEU A 409 8.90 -0.81 -0.57
C LEU A 409 7.59 -0.01 -0.71
N VAL A 410 7.62 1.29 -0.42
CA VAL A 410 6.45 2.17 -0.56
C VAL A 410 6.00 2.30 -2.02
N ASP A 411 6.95 2.21 -2.95
CA ASP A 411 6.69 2.33 -4.40
C ASP A 411 6.46 0.95 -5.07
N THR A 412 6.52 -0.16 -4.33
CA THR A 412 6.38 -1.53 -4.86
C THR A 412 5.11 -2.20 -4.32
N SER A 413 4.36 -2.88 -5.19
CA SER A 413 3.21 -3.69 -4.76
C SER A 413 3.60 -4.88 -3.88
N PRO A 414 2.90 -5.11 -2.75
CA PRO A 414 2.91 -6.37 -1.99
C PRO A 414 2.61 -7.63 -2.81
N GLU A 415 1.82 -7.54 -3.87
CA GLU A 415 1.55 -8.67 -4.75
C GLU A 415 2.64 -8.81 -5.83
N GLY A 416 3.06 -10.04 -6.12
CA GLY A 416 3.99 -10.32 -7.22
C GLY A 416 3.32 -9.86 -8.50
N GLY A 417 3.93 -8.90 -9.20
CA GLY A 417 3.30 -8.21 -10.32
C GLY A 417 2.50 -9.17 -11.20
N ALA A 418 1.17 -9.06 -11.13
CA ALA A 418 0.34 -9.59 -12.17
C ALA A 418 0.87 -8.94 -13.45
N ALA A 419 1.32 -9.76 -14.40
CA ALA A 419 1.75 -9.27 -15.69
C ALA A 419 0.70 -8.27 -16.18
N PRO A 420 1.09 -7.09 -16.67
CA PRO A 420 0.14 -6.10 -17.18
C PRO A 420 -0.77 -6.84 -18.13
N ALA A 421 -2.08 -6.84 -17.82
CA ALA A 421 -3.13 -7.65 -18.44
C ALA A 421 -2.75 -8.08 -19.86
N SER A 422 -1.99 -9.17 -19.95
CA SER A 422 -1.58 -9.73 -21.23
C SER A 422 -2.69 -10.70 -21.52
N ALA A 423 -3.77 -10.18 -22.10
CA ALA A 423 -4.93 -10.93 -22.58
C ALA A 423 -5.28 -12.13 -21.69
N SER A 424 -5.61 -11.89 -20.42
CA SER A 424 -6.26 -12.91 -19.61
C SER A 424 -7.56 -13.26 -20.32
N SER A 425 -7.69 -14.49 -20.81
CA SER A 425 -8.92 -14.96 -21.43
C SER A 425 -10.05 -14.93 -20.40
N VAL A 426 -11.02 -14.04 -20.58
CA VAL A 426 -12.21 -13.95 -19.75
C VAL A 426 -13.35 -14.58 -20.53
N ASP A 427 -14.04 -15.57 -19.93
CA ASP A 427 -15.29 -16.10 -20.48
C ASP A 427 -16.41 -15.82 -19.48
N THR A 428 -17.55 -15.41 -20.01
CA THR A 428 -18.73 -15.02 -19.23
C THR A 428 -19.93 -15.76 -19.78
N ARG A 429 -20.59 -16.51 -18.90
CA ARG A 429 -21.80 -17.28 -19.21
C ARG A 429 -22.97 -16.75 -18.41
N THR A 430 -24.15 -16.75 -19.02
CA THR A 430 -25.38 -16.29 -18.39
C THR A 430 -26.36 -17.44 -18.23
N THR A 431 -27.06 -17.46 -17.11
CA THR A 431 -28.16 -18.37 -16.83
C THR A 431 -29.24 -17.64 -16.04
N LYS A 432 -30.43 -18.24 -15.91
CA LYS A 432 -31.46 -17.79 -14.98
C LYS A 432 -31.65 -18.81 -13.87
N LEU A 433 -31.83 -18.32 -12.65
CA LEU A 433 -32.17 -19.11 -11.47
C LEU A 433 -33.46 -18.51 -10.88
N GLY A 434 -34.60 -19.02 -11.32
CA GLY A 434 -35.90 -18.35 -11.10
C GLY A 434 -35.97 -17.04 -11.91
N ASP A 435 -36.39 -15.96 -11.26
CA ASP A 435 -36.48 -14.62 -11.87
C ASP A 435 -35.16 -13.83 -11.82
N ILE A 436 -34.11 -14.40 -11.21
CA ILE A 436 -32.80 -13.77 -11.08
C ILE A 436 -31.90 -14.23 -12.24
N ALA A 437 -31.43 -13.26 -13.03
CA ALA A 437 -30.40 -13.51 -14.03
C ALA A 437 -29.04 -13.59 -13.34
N VAL A 438 -28.28 -14.65 -13.64
CA VAL A 438 -26.94 -14.90 -13.11
C VAL A 438 -25.95 -14.81 -14.26
N ARG A 439 -25.02 -13.88 -14.17
CA ARG A 439 -23.87 -13.79 -15.05
C ARG A 439 -22.65 -14.31 -14.30
N ALA A 440 -22.14 -15.46 -14.72
CA ALA A 440 -20.96 -16.09 -14.15
C ALA A 440 -19.74 -15.86 -15.06
N THR A 441 -18.66 -15.38 -14.49
CA THR A 441 -17.41 -15.11 -15.18
C THR A 441 -16.29 -15.95 -14.55
N LEU A 442 -15.44 -16.52 -15.39
CA LEU A 442 -14.22 -17.22 -14.99
C LEU A 442 -13.03 -16.62 -15.75
N ALA A 443 -12.00 -16.20 -15.01
CA ALA A 443 -10.79 -15.58 -15.56
C ALA A 443 -9.57 -15.96 -14.72
N PRO A 444 -8.35 -16.10 -15.29
CA PRO A 444 -7.97 -15.88 -16.68
C PRO A 444 -8.17 -17.10 -17.61
N LEU A 445 -8.93 -18.13 -17.21
CA LEU A 445 -9.10 -19.39 -17.94
C LEU A 445 -7.76 -20.09 -18.23
N ALA A 446 -6.84 -20.03 -17.28
CA ALA A 446 -5.56 -20.71 -17.35
C ALA A 446 -5.43 -21.72 -16.22
N ARG A 447 -4.52 -22.69 -16.36
CA ARG A 447 -4.12 -23.54 -15.25
C ARG A 447 -3.55 -22.67 -14.10
N GLY A 448 -3.93 -22.98 -12.86
CA GLY A 448 -3.51 -22.24 -11.67
C GLY A 448 -4.58 -21.28 -11.16
N ALA A 449 -4.17 -20.12 -10.67
CA ALA A 449 -5.06 -19.16 -10.01
C ALA A 449 -6.06 -18.55 -11.00
N ASN A 450 -7.35 -18.66 -10.67
CA ASN A 450 -8.47 -18.06 -11.38
C ASN A 450 -9.42 -17.39 -10.37
N THR A 451 -10.28 -16.53 -10.86
CA THR A 451 -11.34 -15.86 -10.12
C THR A 451 -12.68 -16.24 -10.75
N VAL A 452 -13.60 -16.72 -9.92
CA VAL A 452 -15.01 -16.87 -10.23
C VAL A 452 -15.74 -15.61 -9.79
N THR A 453 -16.60 -15.07 -10.65
CA THR A 453 -17.43 -13.93 -10.33
C THR A 453 -18.87 -14.21 -10.72
N LEU A 454 -19.82 -13.95 -9.80
CA LEU A 454 -21.24 -14.00 -10.08
C LEU A 454 -21.85 -12.61 -9.93
N ARG A 455 -22.59 -12.19 -10.96
CA ARG A 455 -23.46 -11.01 -10.90
C ARG A 455 -24.90 -11.44 -11.03
N LEU A 456 -25.71 -11.04 -10.06
CA LEU A 456 -27.12 -11.37 -9.91
C LEU A 456 -27.93 -10.10 -10.16
N SER A 457 -28.90 -10.18 -11.07
CA SER A 457 -29.77 -9.05 -11.39
C SER A 457 -31.23 -9.47 -11.50
N ASN A 458 -32.13 -8.59 -11.07
CA ASN A 458 -33.57 -8.78 -11.23
C ASN A 458 -34.00 -8.56 -12.69
N ALA A 459 -35.31 -8.67 -12.97
CA ALA A 459 -35.87 -8.45 -14.30
C ALA A 459 -35.69 -7.00 -14.84
N ALA A 460 -35.48 -6.02 -13.95
CA ALA A 460 -35.18 -4.64 -14.31
C ALA A 460 -33.67 -4.40 -14.54
N GLY A 461 -32.83 -5.42 -14.37
CA GLY A 461 -31.37 -5.33 -14.50
C GLY A 461 -30.66 -4.74 -13.28
N GLU A 462 -31.38 -4.49 -12.19
CA GLU A 462 -30.79 -3.98 -10.95
C GLU A 462 -30.15 -5.11 -10.13
N PRO A 463 -29.05 -4.85 -9.39
CA PRO A 463 -28.40 -5.84 -8.55
C PRO A 463 -29.36 -6.40 -7.50
N THR A 464 -29.38 -7.71 -7.32
CA THR A 464 -30.28 -8.38 -6.38
C THR A 464 -29.62 -9.62 -5.78
N ASP A 465 -30.08 -10.05 -4.60
CA ASP A 465 -29.54 -11.22 -3.90
C ASP A 465 -30.64 -12.28 -3.71
N GLY A 466 -30.21 -13.53 -3.47
CA GLY A 466 -31.09 -14.55 -2.94
C GLY A 466 -31.31 -14.38 -1.43
N ILE A 467 -32.14 -15.25 -0.84
CA ILE A 467 -32.31 -15.27 0.63
C ILE A 467 -31.09 -15.86 1.36
N ALA A 468 -30.17 -16.47 0.61
CA ALA A 468 -28.86 -16.91 1.06
C ALA A 468 -27.83 -16.70 -0.07
N PRO A 469 -26.53 -16.61 0.26
CA PRO A 469 -25.48 -16.50 -0.75
C PRO A 469 -25.52 -17.66 -1.76
N PRO A 470 -25.20 -17.42 -3.04
CA PRO A 470 -25.07 -18.47 -4.04
C PRO A 470 -23.94 -19.45 -3.65
N VAL A 471 -24.09 -20.70 -4.08
CA VAL A 471 -23.06 -21.73 -3.94
C VAL A 471 -22.60 -22.13 -5.33
N VAL A 472 -21.28 -22.08 -5.55
CA VAL A 472 -20.64 -22.54 -6.78
C VAL A 472 -19.91 -23.84 -6.54
N ARG A 473 -20.02 -24.79 -7.46
CA ARG A 473 -19.17 -25.99 -7.51
C ARG A 473 -18.49 -26.07 -8.87
N LEU A 474 -17.20 -26.40 -8.87
CA LEU A 474 -16.40 -26.53 -10.09
C LEU A 474 -15.90 -27.96 -10.24
N SER A 475 -16.00 -28.50 -11.45
CA SER A 475 -15.49 -29.83 -11.80
C SER A 475 -15.02 -29.93 -13.24
N ALA A 476 -13.97 -30.71 -13.51
CA ALA A 476 -13.50 -31.08 -14.84
C ALA A 476 -13.06 -32.54 -14.84
N ASP A 477 -13.60 -33.36 -15.75
CA ASP A 477 -13.37 -34.81 -15.85
C ASP A 477 -13.47 -35.55 -14.50
N GLN A 478 -12.35 -36.02 -13.94
CA GLN A 478 -12.27 -36.69 -12.63
C GLN A 478 -11.89 -35.76 -11.47
N THR A 479 -11.72 -34.45 -11.72
CA THR A 479 -11.32 -33.45 -10.73
C THR A 479 -12.53 -32.64 -10.28
N THR A 480 -12.74 -32.50 -8.97
CA THR A 480 -13.75 -31.59 -8.39
C THR A 480 -13.13 -30.72 -7.32
N LEU A 481 -13.50 -29.44 -7.30
CA LEU A 481 -13.10 -28.48 -6.26
C LEU A 481 -14.12 -28.39 -5.12
N GLY A 482 -15.22 -29.15 -5.19
CA GLY A 482 -16.30 -29.06 -4.21
C GLY A 482 -16.99 -27.69 -4.22
N ALA A 483 -17.59 -27.31 -3.08
CA ALA A 483 -18.23 -26.01 -2.94
C ALA A 483 -17.18 -24.91 -2.73
N VAL A 484 -17.21 -23.91 -3.60
CA VAL A 484 -16.35 -22.73 -3.56
C VAL A 484 -17.02 -21.67 -2.67
N PRO A 485 -16.38 -21.25 -1.57
CA PRO A 485 -16.92 -20.19 -0.73
C PRO A 485 -16.83 -18.86 -1.45
N LEU A 486 -17.99 -18.27 -1.76
CA LEU A 486 -18.08 -16.96 -2.38
C LEU A 486 -18.13 -15.85 -1.31
N THR A 487 -17.39 -14.78 -1.55
CA THR A 487 -17.45 -13.55 -0.77
C THR A 487 -18.33 -12.54 -1.50
N GLN A 488 -19.32 -11.98 -0.80
CA GLN A 488 -20.10 -10.88 -1.34
C GLN A 488 -19.29 -9.59 -1.27
N VAL A 489 -19.10 -8.92 -2.41
CA VAL A 489 -18.38 -7.63 -2.47
C VAL A 489 -19.37 -6.48 -2.42
N SER A 490 -20.52 -6.63 -3.06
CA SER A 490 -21.64 -5.68 -3.06
C SER A 490 -22.97 -6.43 -3.28
N PRO A 491 -24.13 -5.77 -3.10
CA PRO A 491 -25.43 -6.39 -3.41
C PRO A 491 -25.45 -6.95 -4.83
N GLY A 492 -25.83 -8.22 -4.97
CA GLY A 492 -25.86 -8.94 -6.23
C GLY A 492 -24.49 -9.29 -6.83
N PHE A 493 -23.38 -9.11 -6.12
CA PHE A 493 -22.05 -9.39 -6.64
C PHE A 493 -21.20 -10.24 -5.69
N TYR A 494 -20.78 -11.40 -6.20
CA TYR A 494 -20.04 -12.40 -5.45
C TYR A 494 -18.76 -12.80 -6.18
N THR A 495 -17.68 -13.03 -5.43
CA THR A 495 -16.39 -13.43 -6.00
C THR A 495 -15.70 -14.52 -5.18
N ALA A 496 -14.90 -15.36 -5.83
CA ALA A 496 -14.01 -16.31 -5.17
C ALA A 496 -12.76 -16.57 -6.00
N LYS A 497 -11.60 -16.64 -5.33
CA LYS A 497 -10.38 -17.18 -5.94
C LYS A 497 -10.44 -18.71 -5.92
N VAL A 498 -10.15 -19.33 -7.05
CA VAL A 498 -10.09 -20.77 -7.24
C VAL A 498 -8.78 -21.16 -7.90
N THR A 499 -8.27 -22.35 -7.63
CA THR A 499 -7.09 -22.88 -8.34
C THR A 499 -7.53 -24.05 -9.20
N LEU A 500 -7.40 -23.90 -10.52
CA LEU A 500 -7.75 -24.93 -11.49
C LEU A 500 -6.49 -25.78 -11.76
N PRO A 501 -6.41 -27.02 -11.24
CA PRO A 501 -5.18 -27.81 -11.30
C PRO A 501 -4.89 -28.40 -12.68
N VAL A 502 -5.91 -28.49 -13.55
CA VAL A 502 -5.86 -29.11 -14.87
C VAL A 502 -6.50 -28.20 -15.92
N PRO A 503 -5.97 -28.18 -17.15
CA PRO A 503 -6.66 -27.57 -18.29
C PRO A 503 -7.85 -28.44 -18.76
N GLY A 504 -8.68 -27.91 -19.65
CA GLY A 504 -9.83 -28.61 -20.20
C GLY A 504 -11.16 -27.93 -19.90
N THR A 505 -12.27 -28.64 -20.13
CA THR A 505 -13.62 -28.10 -19.93
C THR A 505 -14.04 -28.23 -18.47
N TRP A 506 -14.23 -27.09 -17.83
CA TRP A 506 -14.71 -26.97 -16.47
C TRP A 506 -16.21 -26.67 -16.45
N ARG A 507 -16.95 -27.48 -15.70
CA ARG A 507 -18.37 -27.29 -15.41
C ARG A 507 -18.52 -26.58 -14.08
N MET A 508 -19.21 -25.44 -14.12
CA MET A 508 -19.56 -24.62 -12.99
C MET A 508 -21.04 -24.79 -12.68
N GLN A 509 -21.32 -25.49 -11.60
CA GLN A 509 -22.67 -25.60 -11.07
C GLN A 509 -22.94 -24.42 -10.13
N VAL A 510 -23.97 -23.64 -10.43
CA VAL A 510 -24.39 -22.49 -9.62
C VAL A 510 -25.76 -22.79 -9.04
N SER A 511 -25.88 -22.74 -7.71
CA SER A 511 -27.17 -22.84 -7.01
C SER A 511 -27.45 -21.58 -6.22
N LEU A 512 -28.69 -21.11 -6.23
CA LEU A 512 -29.12 -19.90 -5.54
C LEU A 512 -30.44 -20.16 -4.82
N ARG A 513 -30.48 -19.93 -3.50
CA ARG A 513 -31.72 -20.07 -2.73
C ARG A 513 -32.56 -18.80 -2.92
N VAL A 514 -33.64 -18.93 -3.69
CA VAL A 514 -34.52 -17.80 -4.05
C VAL A 514 -35.75 -17.69 -3.13
N SER A 515 -36.09 -18.76 -2.41
CA SER A 515 -37.14 -18.76 -1.39
C SER A 515 -36.83 -19.81 -0.30
N GLU A 516 -37.64 -19.84 0.77
CA GLU A 516 -37.51 -20.86 1.82
C GLU A 516 -37.54 -22.30 1.25
N PHE A 517 -38.31 -22.52 0.19
CA PHE A 517 -38.55 -23.84 -0.39
C PHE A 517 -37.90 -24.06 -1.77
N THR A 518 -37.30 -23.03 -2.37
CA THR A 518 -36.79 -23.09 -3.75
C THR A 518 -35.29 -22.77 -3.83
N ASN A 519 -34.51 -23.72 -4.34
CA ASN A 519 -33.07 -23.58 -4.60
C ASN A 519 -32.72 -24.07 -6.02
N PRO A 520 -33.04 -23.29 -7.07
CA PRO A 520 -32.70 -23.63 -8.44
C PRO A 520 -31.18 -23.80 -8.62
N VAL A 521 -30.81 -24.67 -9.55
CA VAL A 521 -29.43 -24.99 -9.91
C VAL A 521 -29.27 -24.94 -11.42
N SER A 522 -28.16 -24.38 -11.89
CA SER A 522 -27.78 -24.38 -13.31
C SER A 522 -26.31 -24.73 -13.47
N GLU A 523 -25.93 -25.18 -14.66
CA GLU A 523 -24.59 -25.62 -14.98
C GLU A 523 -24.06 -24.85 -16.20
N LEU A 524 -22.85 -24.32 -16.09
CA LEU A 524 -22.20 -23.47 -17.08
C LEU A 524 -20.84 -24.08 -17.43
N GLU A 525 -20.49 -24.12 -18.72
CA GLU A 525 -19.22 -24.68 -19.17
C GLU A 525 -18.21 -23.60 -19.57
N PHE A 526 -16.97 -23.76 -19.12
CA PHE A 526 -15.84 -22.88 -19.39
C PHE A 526 -14.65 -23.71 -19.90
N THR A 527 -13.93 -23.21 -20.90
CA THR A 527 -12.73 -23.88 -21.44
C THR A 527 -11.47 -23.24 -20.89
N VAL A 528 -10.64 -24.02 -20.20
CA VAL A 528 -9.39 -23.57 -19.58
C VAL A 528 -8.20 -24.02 -20.43
N ALA A 529 -7.37 -23.07 -20.83
CA ALA A 529 -6.18 -23.33 -21.63
C ALA A 529 -5.06 -24.03 -20.82
N GLY A 530 -4.23 -24.78 -21.56
CA GLY A 530 -3.10 -25.60 -21.11
C GLY A 530 -2.00 -24.85 -20.39
#